data_AF-A0A351SU53-F1
#
_entry.id   AF-A0A351SU53-F1
#
_cell.length_a   1.000
_cell.length_b   1.000
_cell.length_c   1.000
_cell.angle_alpha   90.00
_cell.angle_beta   90.00
_cell.angle_gamma   90.00
#
_symmetry.space_group_name_H-M   'P 1'
#
loop_
_entity.id
_entity.type
_entity.pdbx_description
1 polymer ?
#
loop_
_entity_poly.entity_id
_entity_poly.type
_entity_poly.pdbx_seq_one_letter_code
_entity_poly.pdbx_strand_id
1 'polypeptide(L)'
;GDEAVMAGQAFVIYRLVVQAAGGSCNVVPLKNFTHDLEAMARAITGRTRIVFLANPNNPTGTIYRRKEWEGFLERITPELLLIVDEAYFEYVTDPDYPNSLSYHGEPGALLTLRTFSKLYGLAGLRIGYGVGPKKVV
;
A
#
# COMPACT_ATOMS: atom_id res chain seq x y z
N GLY A 1 6.92 2.15 20.26
CA GLY A 1 5.83 1.34 19.70
C GLY A 1 6.26 0.78 18.37
N ASP A 2 5.40 -0.01 17.74
CA ASP A 2 5.62 -0.48 16.37
C ASP A 2 5.50 0.68 15.36
N GLU A 3 6.17 0.52 14.22
CA GLU A 3 6.25 1.53 13.16
C GLU A 3 5.46 1.12 11.92
N ALA A 4 4.87 2.10 11.26
CA ALA A 4 4.33 1.97 9.91
C ALA A 4 5.06 2.92 8.94
N VAL A 5 5.40 2.44 7.76
CA VAL A 5 5.99 3.26 6.68
C VAL A 5 4.88 3.68 5.71
N MET A 6 4.87 4.95 5.30
CA MET A 6 3.92 5.51 4.33
C MET A 6 4.51 6.75 3.66
N ALA A 7 3.92 7.18 2.55
CA ALA A 7 4.31 8.47 1.95
C ALA A 7 3.67 9.67 2.65
N GLY A 8 4.30 10.85 2.54
CA GLY A 8 3.83 12.09 3.16
C GLY A 8 2.52 12.61 2.62
N GLN A 9 2.34 12.58 1.30
CA GLN A 9 1.06 12.87 0.64
C GLN A 9 0.45 11.55 0.16
N ALA A 10 -0.17 10.86 1.12
CA ALA A 10 -0.94 9.63 0.90
C ALA A 10 -2.31 9.76 1.58
N PHE A 11 -3.11 8.70 1.51
CA PHE A 11 -4.43 8.70 2.12
C PHE A 11 -4.34 8.96 3.63
N VAL A 12 -4.95 10.07 4.07
CA VAL A 12 -4.82 10.60 5.44
C VAL A 12 -5.16 9.58 6.54
N ILE A 13 -6.06 8.64 6.23
CA ILE A 13 -6.53 7.63 7.17
C ILE A 13 -5.38 6.73 7.64
N TYR A 14 -4.38 6.42 6.81
CA TYR A 14 -3.25 5.58 7.21
C TYR A 14 -2.56 6.11 8.47
N ARG A 15 -2.24 7.41 8.47
CA ARG A 15 -1.60 8.06 9.61
C ARG A 15 -2.52 8.07 10.83
N LEU A 16 -3.79 8.39 10.62
CA LEU A 16 -4.77 8.48 11.71
C LEU A 16 -4.98 7.13 12.40
N VAL A 17 -5.09 6.03 11.66
CA VAL A 17 -5.30 4.70 12.25
C VAL A 17 -4.05 4.19 12.97
N VAL A 18 -2.85 4.46 12.43
CA VAL A 18 -1.59 4.11 13.09
C VAL A 18 -1.44 4.86 14.41
N GLN A 19 -1.71 6.17 14.40
CA GLN A 19 -1.63 7.00 15.61
C GLN A 19 -2.68 6.60 16.65
N ALA A 20 -3.92 6.31 16.22
CA ALA A 20 -4.98 5.84 17.11
C ALA A 20 -4.61 4.50 17.79
N ALA A 21 -3.85 3.64 17.12
CA ALA A 21 -3.31 2.40 17.68
C ALA A 21 -2.02 2.58 18.52
N GLY A 22 -1.54 3.81 18.71
CA GLY A 22 -0.31 4.09 19.47
C GLY A 22 0.99 3.79 18.71
N GLY A 23 0.91 3.56 17.39
CA GLY A 23 2.06 3.35 16.52
C GLY A 23 2.70 4.67 16.05
N SER A 24 3.93 4.59 15.53
CA SER A 24 4.63 5.71 14.92
C SER A 24 4.68 5.61 13.40
N CYS A 25 4.56 6.74 12.71
CA CYS A 25 4.59 6.80 11.25
C CYS A 25 5.96 7.26 10.75
N ASN A 26 6.66 6.41 10.02
CA ASN A 26 7.85 6.76 9.25
C ASN A 26 7.40 7.30 7.89
N VAL A 27 7.37 8.63 7.78
CA VAL A 27 6.83 9.33 6.61
C VAL A 27 7.92 9.58 5.58
N VAL A 28 7.69 9.12 4.35
CA VAL A 28 8.64 9.23 3.24
C VAL A 28 8.14 10.27 2.20
N PRO A 29 8.98 11.23 1.78
CA PRO A 29 8.60 12.15 0.71
C PRO A 29 8.27 11.42 -0.60
N LEU A 30 7.33 11.95 -1.38
CA LEU A 30 7.09 11.49 -2.73
C LEU A 30 8.25 11.89 -3.66
N LYS A 31 8.46 11.11 -4.72
CA LYS A 31 9.35 11.44 -5.85
C LYS A 31 8.49 11.71 -7.08
N ASN A 32 8.52 12.93 -7.59
CA ASN A 32 7.69 13.37 -8.72
C ASN A 32 6.18 13.06 -8.51
N PHE A 33 5.67 13.36 -7.31
CA PHE A 33 4.31 13.04 -6.87
C PHE A 33 3.96 11.55 -6.77
N THR A 34 4.89 10.62 -6.99
CA THR A 34 4.71 9.17 -6.87
C THR A 34 5.39 8.62 -5.61
N HIS A 35 4.88 7.50 -5.09
CA HIS A 35 5.57 6.75 -4.03
C HIS A 35 7.02 6.44 -4.44
N ASP A 36 7.98 6.87 -3.63
CA ASP A 36 9.39 6.51 -3.79
C ASP A 36 9.64 5.18 -3.10
N LEU A 37 9.41 4.08 -3.80
CA LEU A 37 9.53 2.73 -3.22
C LEU A 37 10.95 2.43 -2.72
N GLU A 38 11.98 2.97 -3.37
CA GLU A 38 13.36 2.81 -2.95
C GLU A 38 13.62 3.48 -1.61
N ALA A 39 13.15 4.72 -1.44
CA ALA A 39 13.21 5.45 -0.17
C ALA A 39 12.32 4.82 0.90
N MET A 40 11.15 4.31 0.54
CA MET A 40 10.26 3.59 1.47
C MET A 40 10.92 2.32 2.00
N ALA A 41 11.57 1.53 1.15
CA ALA A 41 12.33 0.36 1.61
C ALA A 41 13.52 0.74 2.51
N ARG A 42 14.16 1.91 2.32
CA ARG A 42 15.18 2.42 3.25
C ARG A 42 14.61 2.88 4.60
N ALA A 43 13.34 3.26 4.67
CA ALA A 43 12.69 3.72 5.89
C ALA A 43 12.19 2.57 6.78
N ILE A 44 12.26 1.32 6.30
CA ILE A 44 11.93 0.12 7.05
C ILE A 44 13.01 -0.11 8.12
N THR A 45 12.57 -0.36 9.34
CA THR A 45 13.42 -0.67 10.50
C THR A 45 12.99 -2.02 11.11
N GLY A 46 13.75 -2.54 12.08
CA GLY A 46 13.35 -3.73 12.84
C GLY A 46 12.04 -3.57 13.64
N ARG A 47 11.55 -2.33 13.81
CA ARG A 47 10.26 -2.03 14.45
C ARG A 47 9.11 -1.84 13.45
N THR A 48 9.40 -1.81 12.15
CA THR A 48 8.35 -1.70 11.14
C THR A 48 7.52 -2.99 11.13
N ARG A 49 6.20 -2.84 11.13
CA ARG A 49 5.23 -3.95 11.01
C ARG A 49 4.36 -3.81 9.77
N ILE A 50 4.10 -2.58 9.34
CA ILE A 50 3.20 -2.30 8.21
C ILE A 50 3.86 -1.32 7.24
N VAL A 51 3.66 -1.52 5.94
CA VAL A 51 3.89 -0.51 4.91
C VAL A 51 2.59 -0.26 4.17
N PHE A 52 2.15 1.01 4.10
CA PHE A 52 0.98 1.41 3.33
C PHE A 52 1.37 1.95 1.95
N LEU A 53 0.76 1.41 0.90
CA LEU A 53 1.00 1.81 -0.48
C LEU A 53 -0.34 1.95 -1.21
N ALA A 54 -0.65 3.14 -1.71
CA ALA A 54 -1.79 3.33 -2.60
C ALA A 54 -1.29 3.34 -4.05
N ASN A 55 -1.94 2.57 -4.93
CA ASN A 55 -1.58 2.55 -6.34
C ASN A 55 -2.84 2.35 -7.19
N PRO A 56 -3.39 3.39 -7.82
CA PRO A 56 -2.99 4.80 -7.82
C PRO A 56 -2.99 5.49 -6.45
N ASN A 57 -2.08 6.45 -6.25
CA ASN A 57 -1.99 7.22 -5.02
C ASN A 57 -3.13 8.25 -4.87
N ASN A 58 -3.63 8.40 -3.65
CA ASN A 58 -4.50 9.50 -3.25
C ASN A 58 -3.69 10.44 -2.34
N PRO A 59 -3.48 11.73 -2.70
CA PRO A 59 -4.29 12.52 -3.62
C PRO A 59 -3.70 12.74 -5.02
N THR A 60 -2.48 12.25 -5.29
CA THR A 60 -1.73 12.69 -6.48
C THR A 60 -2.16 12.01 -7.79
N GLY A 61 -2.87 10.90 -7.72
CA GLY A 61 -3.36 10.14 -8.87
C GLY A 61 -2.27 9.36 -9.64
N THR A 62 -1.01 9.45 -9.22
CA THR A 62 0.10 8.78 -9.90
C THR A 62 0.21 7.31 -9.51
N ILE A 63 0.91 6.54 -10.35
CA ILE A 63 1.22 5.13 -10.12
C ILE A 63 2.72 4.88 -10.04
N TYR A 64 3.12 3.88 -9.26
CA TYR A 64 4.39 3.18 -9.47
C TYR A 64 4.17 1.98 -10.40
N ARG A 65 5.23 1.59 -11.12
CA ARG A 65 5.18 0.51 -12.12
C ARG A 65 5.83 -0.77 -11.62
N ARG A 66 5.66 -1.83 -12.41
CA ARG A 66 6.12 -3.19 -12.15
C ARG A 66 7.58 -3.28 -11.75
N LYS A 67 8.46 -2.57 -12.46
CA LYS A 67 9.90 -2.60 -12.20
C LYS A 67 10.24 -2.08 -10.80
N GLU A 68 9.68 -0.93 -10.41
CA GLU A 68 9.87 -0.36 -9.07
C GLU A 68 9.26 -1.25 -7.98
N TRP A 69 8.09 -1.84 -8.27
CA TRP A 69 7.40 -2.75 -7.36
C TRP A 69 8.18 -4.03 -7.10
N GLU A 70 8.69 -4.68 -8.14
CA GLU A 70 9.46 -5.92 -8.00
C GLU A 70 10.78 -5.67 -7.27
N GLY A 71 11.50 -4.59 -7.60
CA GLY A 71 12.70 -4.21 -6.85
C GLY A 71 12.41 -3.81 -5.40
N PHE A 72 11.21 -3.32 -5.09
CA PHE A 72 10.78 -3.08 -3.71
C PHE A 72 10.55 -4.38 -2.96
N LEU A 73 9.84 -5.34 -3.57
CA LEU A 73 9.54 -6.64 -2.97
C LEU A 73 10.78 -7.45 -2.58
N GLU A 74 11.88 -7.34 -3.34
CA GLU A 74 13.17 -7.96 -2.99
C GLU A 74 13.72 -7.52 -1.63
N ARG A 75 13.25 -6.38 -1.10
CA ARG A 75 13.72 -5.80 0.17
C ARG A 75 12.76 -6.07 1.33
N ILE A 76 11.66 -6.78 1.09
CA ILE A 76 10.60 -7.01 2.08
C ILE A 76 10.77 -8.38 2.73
N THR A 77 10.71 -8.41 4.06
CA THR A 77 10.79 -9.63 4.85
C THR A 77 9.39 -10.18 5.16
N PRO A 78 9.26 -11.49 5.47
CA PRO A 78 7.98 -12.14 5.75
C PRO A 78 7.21 -11.60 6.96
N GLU A 79 7.90 -10.92 7.88
CA GLU A 79 7.34 -10.35 9.10
C GLU A 79 6.62 -9.01 8.85
N LEU A 80 6.82 -8.42 7.67
CA LEU A 80 6.20 -7.15 7.27
C LEU A 80 4.87 -7.41 6.55
N LEU A 81 3.82 -6.71 6.98
CA LEU A 81 2.56 -6.64 6.26
C LEU A 81 2.58 -5.48 5.27
N LEU A 82 2.47 -5.78 3.98
CA LEU A 82 2.26 -4.79 2.94
C LEU A 82 0.76 -4.60 2.75
N ILE A 83 0.26 -3.38 3.00
CA ILE A 83 -1.12 -3.01 2.68
C ILE A 83 -1.09 -2.26 1.35
N VAL A 84 -1.60 -2.91 0.30
CA VAL A 84 -1.69 -2.35 -1.04
C VAL A 84 -3.13 -1.90 -1.29
N ASP A 85 -3.36 -0.60 -1.21
CA ASP A 85 -4.65 0.04 -1.48
C ASP A 85 -4.81 0.29 -2.98
N GLU A 86 -5.68 -0.51 -3.58
CA GLU A 86 -6.04 -0.51 -4.98
C GLU A 86 -7.42 0.14 -5.20
N ALA A 87 -7.83 1.11 -4.38
CA ALA A 87 -9.14 1.74 -4.50
C ALA A 87 -9.46 2.35 -5.88
N TYR A 88 -8.45 2.61 -6.72
CA TYR A 88 -8.59 3.17 -8.06
C TYR A 88 -8.01 2.27 -9.16
N PHE A 89 -7.77 0.98 -8.91
CA PHE A 89 -7.09 0.12 -9.89
C PHE A 89 -7.86 -0.02 -11.20
N GLU A 90 -9.19 0.05 -11.17
CA GLU A 90 -10.02 -0.10 -12.37
C GLU A 90 -9.86 1.05 -13.38
N TYR A 91 -9.29 2.18 -12.95
CA TYR A 91 -9.02 3.33 -13.82
C TYR A 91 -7.67 3.23 -14.54
N VAL A 92 -6.83 2.26 -14.19
CA VAL A 92 -5.46 2.17 -14.72
C VAL A 92 -5.46 1.41 -16.04
N THR A 93 -4.95 2.05 -17.09
CA THR A 93 -4.76 1.45 -18.42
C THR A 93 -3.29 1.18 -18.76
N ASP A 94 -2.36 1.56 -17.87
CA ASP A 94 -0.91 1.37 -18.07
C ASP A 94 -0.58 -0.14 -17.97
N PRO A 95 0.01 -0.76 -19.00
CA PRO A 95 0.31 -2.20 -19.00
C PRO A 95 1.37 -2.60 -17.96
N ASP A 96 2.19 -1.64 -17.51
CA ASP A 96 3.21 -1.85 -16.48
C ASP A 96 2.65 -1.67 -15.07
N TYR A 97 1.34 -1.51 -14.91
CA TYR A 97 0.71 -1.49 -13.58
C TYR A 97 0.88 -2.85 -12.86
N PRO A 98 1.47 -2.86 -11.66
CA PRO A 98 1.62 -4.07 -10.86
C PRO A 98 0.31 -4.36 -10.13
N ASN A 99 -0.58 -5.12 -10.76
CA ASN A 99 -1.75 -5.67 -10.07
C ASN A 99 -1.28 -6.60 -8.94
N SER A 100 -1.48 -6.16 -7.70
CA SER A 100 -0.98 -6.84 -6.51
C SER A 100 -1.58 -8.22 -6.31
N LEU A 101 -2.74 -8.52 -6.91
CA LEU A 101 -3.33 -9.86 -6.87
C LEU A 101 -2.48 -10.92 -7.57
N SER A 102 -1.59 -10.52 -8.49
CA SER A 102 -0.66 -11.45 -9.15
C SER A 102 0.56 -11.81 -8.30
N TYR A 103 0.72 -11.20 -7.11
CA TYR A 103 1.90 -11.33 -6.25
C TYR A 103 1.64 -12.08 -4.93
N HIS A 104 0.48 -12.74 -4.80
CA HIS A 104 0.19 -13.59 -3.64
C HIS A 104 0.96 -14.92 -3.73
N GLY A 105 2.22 -14.89 -3.29
CA GLY A 105 3.13 -16.03 -3.13
C GLY A 105 3.95 -15.91 -1.84
N GLU A 106 4.43 -17.03 -1.30
CA GLU A 106 5.25 -17.04 -0.08
C GLU A 106 6.60 -16.30 -0.28
N PRO A 107 7.11 -15.55 0.72
CA PRO A 107 6.60 -15.44 2.09
C PRO A 107 6.17 -14.00 2.47
N GLY A 108 5.89 -13.12 1.51
CA GLY A 108 5.45 -11.75 1.80
C GLY A 108 3.98 -11.67 2.22
N ALA A 109 3.69 -11.11 3.40
CA ALA A 109 2.31 -10.87 3.82
C ALA A 109 1.76 -9.65 3.07
N LEU A 110 1.26 -9.85 1.85
CA LEU A 110 0.59 -8.82 1.08
C LEU A 110 -0.93 -8.87 1.33
N LEU A 111 -1.51 -7.73 1.68
CA LEU A 111 -2.94 -7.52 1.80
C LEU A 111 -3.37 -6.49 0.75
N THR A 112 -3.99 -6.95 -0.33
CA THR A 112 -4.61 -6.09 -1.33
C THR A 112 -5.96 -5.62 -0.81
N LEU A 113 -6.22 -4.32 -0.87
CA LEU A 113 -7.51 -3.72 -0.52
C LEU A 113 -8.16 -3.12 -1.77
N ARG A 114 -9.45 -3.41 -1.96
CA ARG A 114 -10.26 -2.86 -3.07
C ARG A 114 -11.64 -2.45 -2.57
N THR A 115 -12.35 -1.67 -3.37
CA THR A 115 -13.60 -1.04 -2.94
C THR A 115 -14.68 -1.01 -4.01
N PHE A 116 -15.94 -1.07 -3.57
CA PHE A 116 -17.08 -0.78 -4.42
C PHE A 116 -17.46 0.71 -4.41
N SER A 117 -16.71 1.55 -3.67
CA SER A 117 -17.05 2.97 -3.50
C SER A 117 -16.68 3.87 -4.68
N LYS A 118 -15.77 3.44 -5.57
CA LYS A 118 -15.26 4.27 -6.66
C LYS A 118 -15.95 3.94 -7.97
N LEU A 119 -15.33 3.14 -8.85
CA LEU A 119 -15.88 2.85 -10.17
C LEU A 119 -17.30 2.29 -10.11
N TYR A 120 -17.58 1.42 -9.12
CA TYR A 120 -18.88 0.77 -8.97
C TYR A 120 -19.98 1.66 -8.39
N GLY A 121 -19.68 2.88 -7.93
CA GLY A 121 -20.70 3.85 -7.48
C GLY A 121 -21.43 3.50 -6.18
N LEU A 122 -20.97 2.51 -5.40
CA LEU A 122 -21.63 2.04 -4.18
C LEU A 122 -21.07 2.68 -2.90
N ALA A 123 -20.63 3.93 -2.98
CA ALA A 123 -20.01 4.63 -1.86
C ALA A 123 -20.94 4.71 -0.63
N GLY A 124 -22.25 4.84 -0.81
CA GLY A 124 -23.23 4.88 0.28
C GLY A 124 -23.42 3.55 1.02
N LEU A 125 -23.15 2.41 0.36
CA LEU A 125 -23.36 1.07 0.93
C LEU A 125 -22.18 0.57 1.77
N ARG A 126 -21.03 1.26 1.72
CA ARG A 126 -19.85 1.00 2.56
C ARG A 126 -19.24 -0.40 2.38
N ILE A 127 -19.08 -0.84 1.13
CA ILE A 127 -18.55 -2.17 0.80
C ILE A 127 -17.10 -2.06 0.28
N GLY A 128 -16.20 -2.83 0.88
CA GLY A 128 -14.82 -3.06 0.43
C GLY A 128 -14.40 -4.48 0.77
N TYR A 129 -13.29 -4.93 0.18
CA TYR A 129 -12.78 -6.28 0.40
C TYR A 129 -11.25 -6.30 0.45
N GLY A 130 -10.72 -7.29 1.16
CA GLY A 130 -9.29 -7.59 1.23
C GLY A 130 -8.99 -8.96 0.64
N VAL A 131 -7.85 -9.08 -0.03
CA VAL A 131 -7.30 -10.36 -0.49
C VAL A 131 -5.89 -10.49 0.08
N GLY A 132 -5.62 -11.60 0.78
CA GLY A 132 -4.34 -11.84 1.42
C GLY A 132 -4.23 -13.26 1.99
N PRO A 133 -3.10 -13.58 2.63
CA PRO A 133 -2.88 -14.90 3.21
C PRO A 133 -3.86 -15.18 4.36
N LYS A 134 -4.26 -16.43 4.54
CA LYS A 134 -5.22 -16.88 5.57
C LYS A 134 -4.85 -16.47 7.00
N LYS A 135 -3.57 -16.25 7.31
CA LYS A 135 -3.14 -15.77 8.63
C LYS A 135 -3.51 -14.30 8.91
N VAL A 136 -3.87 -13.55 7.86
CA VAL A 136 -4.24 -12.12 7.92
C VAL A 136 -5.75 -11.91 7.76
N VAL A 137 -6.44 -12.74 6.97
CA VAL A 137 -7.88 -12.61 6.65
C VAL A 137 -8.77 -13.65 7.32
#